data_AF-A0A554IE64-F1
#
_entry.id   AF-A0A554IE64-F1
#
_cell.length_a   1.000
_cell.length_b   1.000
_cell.length_c   1.000
_cell.angle_alpha   90.00
_cell.angle_beta   90.00
_cell.angle_gamma   90.00
#
_symmetry.space_group_name_H-M   'P 1'
#
loop_
_entity.id
_entity.type
_entity.pdbx_description
1 polymer ?
#
loop_
_entity_poly.entity_id
_entity_poly.type
_entity_poly.pdbx_seq_one_letter_code
_entity_poly.pdbx_strand_id
1 'polypeptide(L)'
;MKIVIDARLYSQSGVGRYAQKLISNLASLDKKTAYVVYLNKDNFFSFKPPAKNFEKRLIDIPWHSLKEQILLPFLLIKEKPDLVHFPYFSVPIFYPRKFIVTIHDLTIDHFDTGRASTLPWFFYKIKRLGYKLVMWIALHRATKIIAVSEMTKKEIVTHYKIRSEKVVVTYEAP
;
A
#
# COMPACT_ATOMS: atom_id res chain seq x y z
N MET A 1 -8.10 17.13 -9.12
CA MET A 1 -7.57 15.76 -8.98
C MET A 1 -7.79 15.31 -7.54
N LYS A 2 -8.31 14.10 -7.34
CA LYS A 2 -8.53 13.46 -6.04
C LYS A 2 -7.64 12.23 -5.91
N ILE A 3 -6.80 12.19 -4.89
CA ILE A 3 -5.92 11.07 -4.56
C ILE A 3 -6.34 10.46 -3.23
N VAL A 4 -6.50 9.14 -3.18
CA VAL A 4 -6.68 8.40 -1.91
C VAL A 4 -5.33 7.85 -1.48
N ILE A 5 -4.97 8.01 -0.21
CA ILE A 5 -3.79 7.40 0.40
C ILE A 5 -4.26 6.35 1.40
N ASP A 6 -3.89 5.09 1.19
CA ASP A 6 -4.18 4.01 2.13
C ASP A 6 -3.23 4.05 3.32
N ALA A 7 -3.55 4.86 4.32
CA ALA A 7 -2.78 5.00 5.54
C ALA A 7 -3.35 4.13 6.67
N ARG A 8 -4.04 3.02 6.40
CA ARG A 8 -4.56 2.16 7.49
C ARG A 8 -3.42 1.72 8.43
N LEU A 9 -2.23 1.47 7.88
CA LEU A 9 -0.97 1.11 8.56
C LEU A 9 -0.31 2.26 9.35
N TYR A 10 -0.97 3.40 9.56
CA TYR A 10 -0.38 4.62 10.12
C TYR A 10 0.37 4.44 11.44
N SER A 11 -0.08 3.53 12.31
CA SER A 11 0.53 3.24 13.61
C SER A 11 1.62 2.15 13.58
N GLN A 12 1.85 1.49 12.44
CA GLN A 12 2.85 0.44 12.34
C GLN A 12 4.27 1.01 12.21
N SER A 13 5.27 0.24 12.65
CA SER A 13 6.68 0.60 12.49
C SER A 13 7.10 0.56 11.02
N GLY A 14 8.04 1.43 10.63
CA GLY A 14 8.51 1.55 9.24
C GLY A 14 7.46 2.16 8.32
N VAL A 15 6.53 1.34 7.82
CA VAL A 15 5.50 1.73 6.84
C VAL A 15 4.59 2.84 7.38
N GLY A 16 4.21 2.79 8.66
CA GLY A 16 3.41 3.85 9.28
C GLY A 16 4.17 5.17 9.36
N ARG A 17 5.48 5.14 9.70
CA ARG A 17 6.33 6.34 9.68
C ARG A 17 6.48 6.91 8.27
N TYR A 18 6.65 6.04 7.27
CA TYR A 18 6.65 6.46 5.87
C TYR A 18 5.34 7.16 5.50
N ALA A 19 4.19 6.56 5.81
CA ALA A 19 2.89 7.16 5.52
C ALA A 19 2.69 8.51 6.23
N GLN A 20 3.11 8.62 7.49
CA GLN A 20 3.10 9.88 8.27
C GLN A 20 3.90 10.99 7.57
N LYS A 21 5.16 10.69 7.21
CA LYS A 21 6.05 11.66 6.56
C LYS A 21 5.62 12.01 5.15
N LEU A 22 5.08 11.03 4.41
CA LEU A 22 4.50 11.25 3.10
C LEU A 22 3.35 12.26 3.19
N ILE A 23 2.38 12.02 4.08
CA ILE A 23 1.22 12.89 4.28
C ILE A 23 1.65 14.29 4.72
N SER A 24 2.57 14.41 5.69
CA SER A 24 3.02 15.72 6.18
C SER A 24 3.75 16.53 5.11
N ASN A 25 4.61 15.90 4.31
CA ASN A 25 5.36 16.59 3.26
C ASN A 25 4.46 16.96 2.07
N LEU A 26 3.54 16.07 1.66
CA LEU A 26 2.53 16.39 0.65
C LEU A 26 1.67 17.58 1.09
N ALA A 27 1.29 17.62 2.36
CA ALA A 27 0.52 18.74 2.90
C ALA A 27 1.28 20.07 2.79
N SER A 28 2.60 20.07 2.91
CA SER A 28 3.43 21.29 2.74
C SER A 28 3.61 21.66 1.27
N LEU A 29 3.85 20.69 0.39
CA LEU A 29 4.24 20.90 -1.01
C LEU A 29 3.05 21.13 -1.95
N ASP A 30 1.91 20.47 -1.73
CA ASP A 30 0.77 20.48 -2.65
C ASP A 30 -0.52 20.96 -1.98
N LYS A 31 -1.05 22.06 -2.52
CA LYS A 31 -2.29 22.69 -2.06
C LYS A 31 -3.46 22.54 -3.05
N LYS A 32 -3.21 21.97 -4.23
CA LYS A 32 -4.19 21.89 -5.33
C LYS A 32 -4.90 20.54 -5.40
N THR A 33 -4.21 19.45 -5.08
CA THR A 33 -4.81 18.10 -5.09
C THR A 33 -5.65 17.88 -3.84
N ALA A 34 -6.83 17.28 -4.01
CA ALA A 34 -7.65 16.82 -2.89
C ALA A 34 -7.17 15.43 -2.45
N TYR A 35 -6.72 15.31 -1.20
CA TYR A 35 -6.24 14.07 -0.61
C TYR A 35 -7.28 13.49 0.33
N VAL A 36 -7.52 12.18 0.22
CA VAL A 36 -8.38 11.43 1.13
C VAL A 36 -7.54 10.36 1.81
N VAL A 37 -7.37 10.45 3.12
CA VAL A 37 -6.55 9.54 3.92
C VAL A 37 -7.44 8.48 4.53
N TYR A 38 -7.22 7.23 4.15
CA TYR A 38 -7.91 6.08 4.72
C TYR A 38 -7.19 5.63 5.97
N LEU A 39 -7.91 5.53 7.09
CA LEU A 39 -7.36 5.20 8.41
C LEU A 39 -8.19 4.11 9.06
N ASN A 40 -7.55 3.26 9.86
CA ASN A 40 -8.26 2.33 10.74
C ASN A 40 -8.83 3.07 11.96
N LYS A 41 -9.63 2.37 12.78
CA LYS A 41 -10.27 2.95 13.97
C LYS A 41 -9.26 3.55 14.95
N ASP A 42 -8.12 2.89 15.15
CA ASP A 42 -7.10 3.30 16.12
C ASP A 42 -6.48 4.67 15.77
N ASN A 43 -6.30 4.95 14.48
CA ASN A 43 -5.65 6.17 14.01
C ASN A 43 -6.66 7.26 13.61
N PHE A 44 -7.91 6.91 13.30
CA PHE A 44 -8.88 7.86 12.77
C PHE A 44 -9.17 9.02 13.73
N PHE A 45 -9.31 8.75 15.03
CA PHE A 45 -9.68 9.77 16.01
C PHE A 45 -8.51 10.70 16.37
N SER A 46 -7.29 10.16 16.44
CA SER A 46 -6.07 10.92 16.75
C SER A 46 -5.54 11.69 15.54
N PHE A 47 -5.79 11.21 14.32
CA PHE A 47 -5.35 11.88 13.10
C PHE A 47 -6.09 13.20 12.87
N LYS A 48 -5.31 14.27 12.73
CA LYS A 48 -5.79 15.60 12.31
C LYS A 48 -5.29 15.85 10.89
N PRO A 49 -6.18 16.11 9.92
CA PRO A 49 -5.76 16.48 8.58
C PRO A 49 -4.78 17.67 8.62
N PRO A 50 -3.59 17.54 8.00
CA PRO A 50 -2.53 18.55 8.12
C PRO A 50 -2.78 19.82 7.29
N ALA A 51 -3.74 19.80 6.37
CA ALA A 51 -4.09 20.93 5.51
C ALA A 51 -5.56 20.85 5.05
N LYS A 52 -6.08 21.97 4.52
CA LYS A 52 -7.50 22.08 4.08
C LYS A 52 -7.87 21.14 2.94
N ASN A 53 -6.90 20.76 2.12
CA ASN A 53 -7.09 19.82 1.01
C ASN A 53 -6.98 18.34 1.43
N PHE A 54 -6.89 18.05 2.73
CA PHE A 54 -6.86 16.69 3.27
C PHE A 54 -8.16 16.38 4.01
N GLU A 55 -8.76 15.25 3.65
CA GLU A 55 -9.87 14.66 4.38
C GLU A 55 -9.48 13.30 4.92
N LYS A 56 -10.10 12.87 6.02
CA LYS A 56 -9.94 11.51 6.55
C LYS A 56 -11.20 10.67 6.31
N ARG A 57 -11.03 9.36 6.13
CA ARG A 57 -12.11 8.36 6.08
C ARG A 57 -11.77 7.19 6.98
N LEU A 58 -12.75 6.75 7.76
CA LEU A 58 -12.62 5.58 8.61
C LEU A 58 -12.86 4.32 7.78
N ILE A 59 -11.86 3.45 7.72
CA ILE A 59 -11.87 2.17 7.01
C ILE A 59 -11.37 1.10 7.98
N ASP A 60 -12.32 0.57 8.76
CA ASP A 60 -12.04 -0.44 9.78
C ASP A 60 -12.08 -1.86 9.18
N ILE A 61 -11.16 -2.11 8.25
CA ILE A 61 -11.02 -3.40 7.57
C ILE A 61 -9.64 -3.97 7.92
N PRO A 62 -9.57 -5.15 8.57
CA PRO A 62 -8.31 -5.80 8.91
C PRO A 62 -7.45 -6.08 7.67
N TRP A 63 -6.14 -5.85 7.79
CA TRP A 63 -5.19 -6.21 6.73
C TRP A 63 -5.10 -7.71 6.56
N HIS A 64 -4.75 -8.16 5.36
CA HIS A 64 -4.59 -9.57 5.00
C HIS A 64 -5.85 -10.40 5.24
N SER A 65 -7.02 -9.76 5.19
CA SER A 65 -8.31 -10.43 5.30
C SER A 65 -8.99 -10.53 3.94
N LEU A 66 -9.84 -11.54 3.76
CA LEU A 66 -10.69 -11.63 2.57
C LEU A 66 -11.64 -10.42 2.46
N LYS A 67 -12.02 -9.83 3.60
CA LYS A 67 -12.84 -8.61 3.65
C LYS A 67 -12.15 -7.43 2.97
N GLU A 68 -10.83 -7.31 3.10
CA GLU A 68 -10.04 -6.30 2.40
C GLU A 68 -10.19 -6.42 0.88
N GLN A 69 -10.22 -7.64 0.36
CA GLN A 69 -10.29 -7.88 -1.08
C GLN A 69 -11.66 -7.52 -1.68
N ILE A 70 -12.72 -7.43 -0.86
CA ILE A 70 -14.09 -7.17 -1.32
C ILE A 70 -14.55 -5.75 -0.95
N LEU A 71 -14.42 -5.39 0.34
CA LEU A 71 -14.97 -4.14 0.87
C LEU A 71 -14.12 -2.92 0.49
N LEU A 72 -12.79 -3.04 0.52
CA LEU A 72 -11.91 -1.92 0.18
C LEU A 72 -12.08 -1.46 -1.28
N PRO A 73 -12.10 -2.34 -2.30
CA PRO A 73 -12.33 -1.89 -3.67
C PRO A 73 -13.71 -1.24 -3.84
N PHE A 74 -14.75 -1.74 -3.18
CA PHE A 74 -16.07 -1.10 -3.19
C PHE A 74 -16.03 0.34 -2.63
N LEU A 75 -15.39 0.54 -1.47
CA LEU A 75 -15.23 1.86 -0.85
C LEU A 75 -14.41 2.81 -1.74
N LEU A 76 -13.32 2.32 -2.34
CA LEU A 76 -12.51 3.11 -3.27
C LEU A 76 -13.29 3.47 -4.54
N ILE A 77 -14.11 2.58 -5.08
CA ILE A 77 -14.97 2.88 -6.24
C ILE A 77 -15.99 3.97 -5.88
N LYS A 78 -16.60 3.89 -4.70
CA LYS A 78 -17.57 4.87 -4.21
C LYS A 78 -16.95 6.25 -3.97
N GLU A 79 -15.71 6.31 -3.48
CA GLU A 79 -14.95 7.56 -3.26
C GLU A 79 -14.57 8.26 -4.58
N LYS A 80 -14.55 7.50 -5.69
CA LYS A 80 -14.22 7.94 -7.05
C LYS A 80 -12.89 8.71 -7.16
N PRO A 81 -11.76 8.16 -6.68
CA PRO A 81 -10.46 8.79 -6.84
C PRO A 81 -9.98 8.72 -8.30
N ASP A 82 -9.14 9.70 -8.67
CA ASP A 82 -8.36 9.69 -9.91
C ASP A 82 -7.16 8.75 -9.79
N LEU A 83 -6.59 8.64 -8.57
CA LEU A 83 -5.47 7.77 -8.24
C LEU A 83 -5.56 7.29 -6.79
N VAL A 84 -5.13 6.06 -6.53
CA VAL A 84 -4.91 5.54 -5.17
C VAL A 84 -3.43 5.28 -4.96
N HIS A 85 -2.89 5.71 -3.83
CA HIS A 85 -1.56 5.32 -3.37
C HIS A 85 -1.69 4.31 -2.26
N PHE A 86 -1.18 3.11 -2.50
CA PHE A 86 -0.96 2.08 -1.48
C PHE A 86 0.49 2.15 -1.00
N PRO A 87 0.78 2.66 0.20
CA PRO A 87 2.13 2.71 0.77
C PRO A 87 2.66 1.32 1.15
N TYR A 88 1.94 0.25 0.84
CA TYR A 88 2.31 -1.12 1.15
C TYR A 88 1.77 -2.03 0.06
N PHE A 89 2.34 -3.24 -0.07
CA PHE A 89 1.95 -4.19 -1.13
C PHE A 89 0.51 -4.71 -1.01
N SER A 90 -0.19 -4.43 0.09
CA SER A 90 -1.57 -4.88 0.32
C SER A 90 -2.56 -4.12 -0.57
N VAL A 91 -2.60 -4.51 -1.84
CA VAL A 91 -3.50 -3.97 -2.84
C VAL A 91 -4.72 -4.90 -2.98
N PRO A 92 -5.95 -4.36 -3.02
CA PRO A 92 -7.13 -5.15 -3.33
C PRO A 92 -7.10 -5.68 -4.78
N ILE A 93 -7.11 -6.99 -4.93
CA ILE A 93 -7.04 -7.74 -6.19
C ILE A 93 -8.06 -7.24 -7.21
N PHE A 94 -9.29 -6.98 -6.76
CA PHE A 94 -10.42 -6.61 -7.61
C PHE A 94 -10.55 -5.10 -7.84
N TYR A 95 -9.61 -4.26 -7.40
CA TYR A 95 -9.71 -2.83 -7.66
C TYR A 95 -9.42 -2.51 -9.13
N PRO A 96 -10.34 -1.89 -9.88
CA PRO A 96 -10.20 -1.77 -11.34
C PRO A 96 -9.50 -0.48 -11.80
N ARG A 97 -9.34 0.53 -10.94
CA ARG A 97 -8.84 1.85 -11.33
C ARG A 97 -7.34 2.01 -11.12
N LYS A 98 -6.81 3.19 -11.52
CA LYS A 98 -5.40 3.54 -11.43
C LYS A 98 -4.95 3.60 -9.97
N PHE A 99 -3.80 2.97 -9.70
CA PHE A 99 -3.13 3.08 -8.42
C PHE A 99 -1.61 3.10 -8.58
N ILE A 100 -0.92 3.60 -7.55
CA ILE A 100 0.52 3.45 -7.35
C ILE A 100 0.75 2.65 -6.07
N VAL A 101 1.85 1.91 -6.02
CA VAL A 101 2.21 1.09 -4.86
C VAL A 101 3.65 1.41 -4.45
N THR A 102 3.89 1.53 -3.15
CA THR A 102 5.24 1.57 -2.57
C THR A 102 5.62 0.19 -2.08
N ILE A 103 6.79 -0.28 -2.51
CA ILE A 103 7.39 -1.55 -2.08
C ILE A 103 8.60 -1.23 -1.22
N HIS A 104 8.47 -1.54 0.07
CA HIS A 104 9.54 -1.38 1.05
C HIS A 104 10.54 -2.54 0.99
N ASP A 105 10.03 -3.77 0.95
CA ASP A 105 10.84 -4.97 0.83
C ASP A 105 10.11 -6.08 0.06
N LEU A 106 10.88 -7.07 -0.40
CA LEU A 106 10.38 -8.31 -1.00
C LEU A 106 10.71 -9.50 -0.09
N THR A 107 10.83 -9.27 1.22
CA THR A 107 11.27 -10.25 2.22
C THR A 107 10.44 -11.55 2.19
N ILE A 108 9.15 -11.45 1.87
CA ILE A 108 8.22 -12.60 1.75
C ILE A 108 8.62 -13.56 0.60
N ASP A 109 9.32 -13.06 -0.42
CA ASP A 109 9.80 -13.88 -1.53
C ASP A 109 11.05 -14.68 -1.17
N HIS A 110 11.90 -14.12 -0.31
CA HIS A 110 13.19 -14.70 0.05
C HIS A 110 13.15 -15.58 1.30
N PHE A 111 12.26 -15.30 2.26
CA PHE A 111 12.24 -16.01 3.53
C PHE A 111 10.95 -16.81 3.74
N ASP A 112 11.08 -18.13 3.80
CA ASP A 112 10.04 -19.03 4.28
C ASP A 112 9.83 -18.79 5.79
N THR A 113 8.87 -17.94 6.14
CA THR A 113 8.41 -17.70 7.53
C THR A 113 7.76 -18.92 8.21
N GLY A 114 7.82 -20.10 7.57
CA GLY A 114 7.18 -21.34 8.04
C GLY A 114 7.72 -21.87 9.36
N ARG A 115 8.91 -21.45 9.81
CA ARG A 115 9.45 -21.82 11.13
C ARG A 115 8.82 -21.07 12.31
N ALA A 116 8.16 -19.93 12.07
CA ALA A 116 7.55 -19.09 13.11
C ALA A 116 6.02 -19.13 13.13
N SER A 117 5.39 -19.92 12.26
CA SER A 117 3.93 -19.99 12.16
C SER A 117 3.39 -21.21 12.91
N THR A 118 2.54 -20.98 13.90
CA THR A 118 1.73 -22.00 14.59
C THR A 118 0.57 -22.53 13.74
N LEU A 119 0.45 -22.12 12.47
CA LEU A 119 -0.60 -22.59 11.57
C LEU A 119 -0.29 -23.97 10.99
N PRO A 120 -1.31 -24.81 10.77
CA PRO A 120 -1.14 -26.05 10.01
C PRO A 120 -0.56 -25.77 8.63
N TRP A 121 0.38 -26.61 8.19
CA TRP A 121 1.19 -26.44 6.98
C TRP A 121 0.39 -26.12 5.71
N PHE A 122 -0.83 -26.67 5.58
CA PHE A 122 -1.73 -26.40 4.46
C PHE A 122 -2.22 -24.94 4.41
N PHE A 123 -2.66 -24.40 5.55
CA PHE A 123 -3.10 -23.00 5.64
C PHE A 123 -1.95 -22.03 5.43
N TYR A 124 -0.74 -22.37 5.89
CA TYR A 124 0.47 -21.59 5.62
C TYR A 124 0.74 -21.48 4.11
N LYS A 125 0.66 -22.59 3.37
CA LYS A 125 0.85 -22.62 1.91
C LYS A 125 -0.18 -21.76 1.17
N ILE A 126 -1.46 -21.86 1.54
CA ILE A 126 -2.52 -21.06 0.93
C ILE A 126 -2.28 -19.57 1.19
N LYS A 127 -1.94 -19.20 2.44
CA LYS A 127 -1.67 -17.81 2.79
C LYS A 127 -0.50 -17.26 1.99
N ARG A 128 0.58 -18.03 1.84
CA ARG A 128 1.75 -17.66 1.03
C ARG A 128 1.41 -17.50 -0.45
N LEU A 129 0.58 -18.39 -1.01
CA LEU A 129 0.11 -18.26 -2.38
C LEU A 129 -0.72 -16.98 -2.56
N GLY A 130 -1.58 -16.66 -1.59
CA GLY A 130 -2.34 -15.40 -1.55
C GLY A 130 -1.41 -14.18 -1.54
N TYR A 131 -0.36 -14.18 -0.72
CA TYR A 131 0.64 -13.10 -0.71
C TYR A 131 1.34 -12.93 -2.06
N LYS A 132 1.84 -14.02 -2.65
CA LYS A 132 2.50 -13.99 -3.95
C LYS A 132 1.56 -13.48 -5.05
N LEU A 133 0.29 -13.89 -5.01
CA LEU A 133 -0.72 -13.42 -5.94
C LEU A 133 -0.98 -11.92 -5.78
N VAL A 134 -1.18 -11.43 -4.55
CA VAL A 134 -1.38 -10.00 -4.26
C VAL A 134 -0.18 -9.17 -4.72
N MET A 135 1.05 -9.61 -4.41
CA MET A 135 2.27 -8.93 -4.84
C MET A 135 2.39 -8.91 -6.37
N TRP A 136 2.19 -10.06 -7.02
CA TRP A 136 2.24 -10.14 -8.48
C TRP A 136 1.23 -9.19 -9.12
N ILE A 137 -0.02 -9.17 -8.62
CA ILE A 137 -1.08 -8.28 -9.09
C ILE A 137 -0.71 -6.82 -8.85
N ALA A 138 -0.23 -6.47 -7.65
CA ALA A 138 0.17 -5.10 -7.31
C ALA A 138 1.24 -4.59 -8.30
N LEU A 139 2.28 -5.38 -8.55
CA LEU A 139 3.37 -5.02 -9.45
C LEU A 139 2.91 -4.95 -10.93
N HIS A 140 2.09 -5.90 -11.39
CA HIS A 140 1.66 -5.94 -12.79
C HIS A 140 0.58 -4.89 -13.10
N ARG A 141 -0.31 -4.57 -12.16
CA ARG A 141 -1.44 -3.66 -12.40
C ARG A 141 -1.22 -2.22 -11.95
N ALA A 142 -0.24 -1.93 -11.10
CA ALA A 142 0.07 -0.56 -10.70
C ALA A 142 0.35 0.31 -11.95
N THR A 143 0.04 1.60 -11.89
CA THR A 143 0.44 2.57 -12.94
C THR A 143 1.94 2.86 -12.82
N LYS A 144 2.42 3.03 -11.59
CA LYS A 144 3.82 3.21 -11.22
C LYS A 144 4.09 2.49 -9.91
N ILE A 145 5.32 2.01 -9.76
CA ILE A 145 5.80 1.36 -8.55
C ILE A 145 6.89 2.25 -7.97
N ILE A 146 6.78 2.53 -6.68
CA ILE A 146 7.78 3.25 -5.91
C ILE A 146 8.62 2.19 -5.18
N ALA A 147 9.90 2.11 -5.51
CA ALA A 147 10.86 1.27 -4.81
C ALA A 147 11.70 2.14 -3.86
N VAL A 148 11.90 1.68 -2.63
CA VAL A 148 12.66 2.43 -1.62
C VAL A 148 14.18 2.38 -1.81
N SER A 149 14.67 1.50 -2.68
CA SER A 149 16.08 1.36 -3.01
C SER A 149 16.31 0.84 -4.43
N GLU A 150 17.51 1.04 -4.96
CA GLU A 150 17.93 0.44 -6.23
C GLU A 150 17.96 -1.10 -6.16
N MET A 151 18.25 -1.68 -4.99
CA MET A 151 18.20 -3.13 -4.79
C MET A 151 16.76 -3.63 -4.96
N THR A 152 15.80 -3.01 -4.28
CA THR A 152 14.38 -3.34 -4.40
C THR A 152 13.90 -3.20 -5.84
N LYS A 153 14.31 -2.13 -6.55
CA LYS A 153 14.00 -1.97 -7.97
C LYS A 153 14.57 -3.09 -8.82
N LYS A 154 15.85 -3.45 -8.61
CA LYS A 154 16.51 -4.54 -9.35
C LYS A 154 15.73 -5.84 -9.17
N GLU A 155 15.37 -6.19 -7.94
CA GLU A 155 14.59 -7.40 -7.65
C GLU A 155 13.20 -7.38 -8.31
N ILE A 156 12.48 -6.25 -8.26
CA ILE A 156 11.19 -6.12 -8.93
C ILE A 156 11.33 -6.34 -10.45
N VAL A 157 12.36 -5.77 -11.06
CA VAL A 157 12.59 -5.89 -12.51
C VAL A 157 13.01 -7.32 -12.89
N THR A 158 13.92 -7.94 -12.15
CA THR A 158 14.47 -9.26 -12.49
C THR A 158 13.53 -10.40 -12.11
N HIS A 159 12.98 -10.41 -10.89
CA HIS A 159 12.17 -11.52 -10.38
C HIS A 159 10.74 -11.49 -10.90
N TYR A 160 10.14 -10.30 -10.97
CA TYR A 160 8.77 -10.14 -11.43
C TYR A 160 8.65 -9.74 -12.91
N LYS A 161 9.79 -9.61 -13.63
CA LYS A 161 9.85 -9.26 -15.05
C LYS A 161 9.09 -7.96 -15.38
N ILE A 162 9.14 -7.00 -14.46
CA ILE A 162 8.50 -5.70 -14.62
C ILE A 162 9.40 -4.75 -15.41
N ARG A 163 8.82 -3.97 -16.32
CA ARG A 163 9.55 -2.93 -17.07
C ARG A 163 10.18 -1.92 -16.14
N SER A 164 11.47 -1.62 -16.33
CA SER A 164 12.24 -0.71 -15.47
C SER A 164 11.62 0.70 -15.42
N GLU A 165 11.08 1.18 -16.54
CA GLU A 165 10.39 2.48 -16.64
C GLU A 165 9.17 2.62 -15.72
N LYS A 166 8.60 1.50 -15.27
CA LYS A 166 7.46 1.45 -14.36
C LYS A 166 7.88 1.68 -12.90
N VAL A 167 9.14 1.38 -12.58
CA VAL A 167 9.69 1.41 -11.22
C VAL A 167 10.51 2.68 -11.01
N VAL A 168 10.03 3.55 -10.14
CA VAL A 168 10.70 4.78 -9.73
C VAL A 168 11.34 4.54 -8.37
N VAL A 169 12.62 4.85 -8.25
CA VAL A 169 13.32 4.77 -6.95
C VAL A 169 13.10 6.07 -6.21
N THR A 170 12.60 5.98 -4.98
CA THR A 170 12.56 7.09 -4.04
C THR A 170 13.10 6.61 -2.71
N TYR A 171 14.28 7.08 -2.33
CA TYR A 171 14.89 6.68 -1.06
C TYR A 171 14.04 7.14 0.13
N GLU A 172 13.97 6.30 1.16
CA GLU A 172 13.40 6.72 2.43
C GLU A 172 14.32 7.74 3.09
N ALA A 173 13.73 8.80 3.64
CA ALA A 173 14.47 9.76 4.45
C ALA A 173 14.81 9.13 5.82
N PRO A 174 15.98 9.47 6.41
CA PRO A 174 16.42 8.96 7.71
C PRO A 174 15.47 9.29 8.86
#